data_AF-A0ABD4KTW1-F1
#
_entry.id   AF-A0ABD4KTW1-F1
#
_cell.length_a   1.000
_cell.length_b   1.000
_cell.length_c   1.000
_cell.angle_alpha   90.00
_cell.angle_beta   90.00
_cell.angle_gamma   90.00
#
_symmetry.space_group_name_H-M   'P 1'
#
loop_
_entity.id
_entity.type
_entity.pdbx_description
1 polymer ?
#
loop_
_entity_poly.entity_id
_entity_poly.type
_entity_poly.pdbx_seq_one_letter_code
_entity_poly.pdbx_strand_id
1 'polypeptide(L)'
;RNSQNVVPLNLTIPYKDSISSKPKQFDVSHLLHLGCNKENEKIDSQAVFIRRFCEKADQYVSNGNSASTVRSNYENLRSYLAFCDAVDVEPFTESGYLKFAGNDGELRHRIKMFSPSKRLWEYNHGDELGIKEVTAASILSSLRNALDWCGVPASDWALLHRGFLGETTPYKGYSEQEEELLVTRLEELFFTLTPQLIAAKENNIPLPEKLPLIINLGSHEEMIQIPTSLDGTWGGTNKNGTNVNTGAA
;
A
#
# COMPACT_ATOMS: atom_id res chain seq x y z
N ARG A 1 -13.71 -48.23 -3.92
CA ARG A 1 -13.77 -46.93 -4.63
C ARG A 1 -12.60 -46.09 -4.13
N ASN A 2 -11.62 -45.80 -4.97
CA ASN A 2 -10.36 -45.12 -4.63
C ASN A 2 -10.63 -43.66 -4.24
N SER A 3 -10.43 -43.33 -2.97
CA SER A 3 -10.41 -41.96 -2.42
C SER A 3 -8.97 -41.58 -2.05
N GLN A 4 -8.03 -41.74 -2.98
CA GLN A 4 -6.62 -41.38 -2.81
C GLN A 4 -6.12 -40.75 -4.11
N ASN A 5 -6.40 -39.45 -4.27
CA ASN A 5 -5.66 -38.48 -5.08
C ASN A 5 -6.38 -37.12 -5.04
N VAL A 6 -6.74 -36.65 -3.84
CA VAL A 6 -7.08 -35.23 -3.68
C VAL A 6 -5.76 -34.52 -3.43
N VAL A 7 -5.13 -34.03 -4.50
CA VAL A 7 -3.99 -33.11 -4.37
C VAL A 7 -4.51 -31.90 -3.59
N PRO A 8 -3.91 -31.53 -2.45
CA PRO A 8 -4.28 -30.31 -1.76
C PRO A 8 -4.19 -29.14 -2.74
N LEU A 9 -5.29 -28.41 -2.92
CA LEU A 9 -5.28 -27.18 -3.70
C LEU A 9 -4.39 -26.18 -2.95
N ASN A 10 -3.12 -26.08 -3.35
CA ASN A 10 -2.24 -25.01 -2.88
C ASN A 10 -2.71 -23.70 -3.52
N LEU A 11 -3.63 -23.02 -2.85
CA LEU A 11 -4.11 -21.69 -3.20
C LEU A 11 -3.19 -20.66 -2.59
N THR A 12 -1.98 -20.57 -3.14
CA THR A 12 -0.96 -19.62 -2.68
C THR A 12 -0.58 -18.65 -3.79
N ILE A 13 -0.18 -17.45 -3.40
CA ILE A 13 0.35 -16.44 -4.32
C ILE A 13 1.69 -15.89 -3.82
N PRO A 14 2.59 -15.43 -4.72
CA PRO A 14 3.72 -14.63 -4.33
C PRO A 14 3.24 -13.27 -3.82
N TYR A 15 3.59 -12.94 -2.59
CA TYR A 15 3.15 -11.74 -1.90
C TYR A 15 4.34 -11.00 -1.29
N LYS A 16 4.43 -9.69 -1.57
CA LYS A 16 5.45 -8.83 -0.98
C LYS A 16 4.78 -7.79 -0.08
N ASP A 17 5.05 -7.89 1.22
CA ASP A 17 4.67 -6.84 2.16
C ASP A 17 5.63 -5.64 2.04
N SER A 18 5.10 -4.45 2.34
CA SER A 18 5.80 -3.17 2.41
C SER A 18 7.05 -3.20 3.31
N ILE A 19 7.01 -3.99 4.39
CA ILE A 19 8.09 -4.10 5.37
C ILE A 19 9.10 -5.19 4.99
N SER A 20 8.71 -6.14 4.13
CA SER A 20 9.57 -7.30 3.82
C SER A 20 10.41 -7.09 2.57
N SER A 21 11.71 -7.36 2.68
CA SER A 21 12.62 -7.28 1.54
C SER A 21 12.39 -8.38 0.50
N LYS A 22 11.86 -9.54 0.92
CA LYS A 22 11.66 -10.72 0.06
C LYS A 22 10.18 -11.09 -0.09
N PRO A 23 9.73 -11.48 -1.29
CA PRO A 23 8.40 -12.03 -1.48
C PRO A 23 8.27 -13.37 -0.74
N LYS A 24 7.08 -13.64 -0.22
CA LYS A 24 6.70 -14.87 0.48
C LYS A 24 5.50 -15.50 -0.21
N GLN A 25 5.26 -16.79 0.03
CA GLN A 25 4.01 -17.43 -0.37
C GLN A 25 2.91 -17.08 0.63
N PHE A 26 1.75 -16.67 0.13
CA PHE A 26 0.61 -16.26 0.94
C PHE A 26 -0.63 -17.07 0.56
N ASP A 27 -1.30 -17.65 1.55
CA ASP A 27 -2.49 -18.48 1.38
C ASP A 27 -3.76 -17.63 1.16
N VAL A 28 -4.38 -17.83 0.00
CA VAL A 28 -5.60 -17.14 -0.44
C VAL A 28 -6.85 -18.03 -0.41
N SER A 29 -6.78 -19.20 0.24
CA SER A 29 -7.95 -20.10 0.38
C SER A 29 -9.19 -19.45 1.00
N HIS A 30 -9.02 -18.40 1.80
CA HIS A 30 -10.12 -17.62 2.37
C HIS A 30 -11.01 -16.96 1.30
N LEU A 31 -10.51 -16.75 0.08
CA LEU A 31 -11.30 -16.20 -1.04
C LEU A 31 -12.38 -17.17 -1.54
N LEU A 32 -12.37 -18.44 -1.14
CA LEU A 32 -13.40 -19.42 -1.48
C LEU A 32 -14.59 -19.43 -0.52
N HIS A 33 -14.65 -18.48 0.40
CA HIS A 33 -15.68 -18.44 1.42
C HIS A 33 -16.42 -17.11 1.38
N LEU A 34 -17.69 -17.13 1.75
CA LEU A 34 -18.54 -15.94 1.80
C LEU A 34 -17.88 -14.82 2.63
N GLY A 35 -17.81 -13.62 2.09
CA GLY A 35 -17.15 -12.46 2.70
C GLY A 35 -15.63 -12.62 2.80
N CYS A 36 -15.05 -13.55 2.05
CA CYS A 36 -13.63 -13.90 2.10
C CYS A 36 -13.14 -14.32 3.52
N ASN A 37 -14.00 -15.02 4.28
CA ASN A 37 -13.73 -15.45 5.65
C ASN A 37 -13.89 -16.97 5.80
N LYS A 38 -12.84 -17.67 6.24
CA LYS A 38 -12.80 -19.14 6.35
C LYS A 38 -13.86 -19.74 7.27
N GLU A 39 -14.37 -18.96 8.23
CA GLU A 39 -15.42 -19.40 9.15
C GLU A 39 -16.81 -19.48 8.48
N ASN A 40 -16.97 -18.87 7.31
CA ASN A 40 -18.23 -18.84 6.58
C ASN A 40 -18.34 -19.97 5.56
N GLU A 41 -19.53 -20.12 4.97
CA GLU A 41 -19.83 -21.10 3.93
C GLU A 41 -18.86 -21.00 2.75
N LYS A 42 -18.43 -22.17 2.28
CA LYS A 42 -17.51 -22.29 1.14
C LYS A 42 -18.31 -22.26 -0.18
N ILE A 43 -17.86 -21.44 -1.11
CA ILE A 43 -18.47 -21.25 -2.43
C ILE A 43 -17.62 -22.00 -3.47
N ASP A 44 -17.94 -23.26 -3.72
CA ASP A 44 -17.15 -24.14 -4.60
C ASP A 44 -17.08 -23.65 -6.05
N SER A 45 -18.08 -22.90 -6.53
CA SER A 45 -18.10 -22.33 -7.89
C SER A 45 -16.94 -21.34 -8.13
N GLN A 46 -16.43 -20.68 -7.09
CA GLN A 46 -15.32 -19.73 -7.19
C GLN A 46 -13.95 -20.43 -7.35
N ALA A 47 -13.84 -21.71 -6.99
CA ALA A 47 -12.57 -22.43 -6.94
C ALA A 47 -11.80 -22.43 -8.26
N VAL A 48 -12.50 -22.55 -9.39
CA VAL A 48 -11.88 -22.56 -10.72
C VAL A 48 -11.23 -21.21 -11.04
N PHE A 49 -11.89 -20.10 -10.68
CA PHE A 49 -11.40 -18.74 -10.93
C PHE A 49 -10.20 -18.40 -10.05
N ILE A 50 -10.30 -18.68 -8.74
CA ILE A 50 -9.21 -18.41 -7.79
C ILE A 50 -7.97 -19.26 -8.10
N ARG A 51 -8.17 -20.51 -8.55
CA ARG A 51 -7.04 -21.35 -8.98
C ARG A 51 -6.30 -20.73 -10.18
N ARG A 52 -7.02 -20.29 -11.20
CA ARG A 52 -6.43 -19.62 -12.38
C ARG A 52 -5.69 -18.35 -11.98
N PHE A 53 -6.26 -17.58 -11.06
CA PHE A 53 -5.60 -16.40 -10.50
C PHE A 53 -4.26 -16.75 -9.84
N CYS A 54 -4.19 -17.80 -9.02
CA CYS A 54 -2.95 -18.24 -8.38
C CYS A 54 -1.90 -18.67 -9.42
N GLU A 55 -2.30 -19.49 -10.40
CA GLU A 55 -1.42 -19.96 -11.49
C GLU A 55 -0.85 -18.77 -12.29
N LYS A 56 -1.67 -17.76 -12.59
CA LYS A 56 -1.24 -16.54 -13.28
C LYS A 56 -0.36 -15.64 -12.42
N ALA A 57 -0.64 -15.54 -11.13
CA ALA A 57 0.17 -14.76 -10.20
C ALA A 57 1.59 -15.33 -10.07
N ASP A 58 1.71 -16.65 -9.92
CA ASP A 58 3.00 -17.35 -9.92
C ASP A 58 3.73 -17.14 -11.25
N GLN A 59 3.06 -17.36 -12.39
CA GLN A 59 3.64 -17.15 -13.72
C GLN A 59 4.16 -15.71 -13.89
N TYR A 60 3.37 -14.72 -13.46
CA TYR A 60 3.71 -13.30 -13.59
C TYR A 60 5.02 -12.98 -12.86
N VAL A 61 5.20 -13.46 -11.62
CA VAL A 61 6.41 -13.22 -10.83
C VAL A 61 7.59 -14.06 -11.31
N SER A 62 7.36 -15.31 -11.74
CA SER A 62 8.39 -16.13 -12.37
C SER A 62 8.97 -15.50 -13.63
N ASN A 63 8.20 -14.67 -14.34
CA ASN A 63 8.67 -13.88 -15.48
C ASN A 63 9.49 -12.62 -15.08
N GLY A 64 9.84 -12.46 -13.80
CA GLY A 64 10.64 -11.35 -13.30
C GLY A 64 9.85 -10.10 -12.90
N ASN A 65 8.51 -10.17 -12.89
CA ASN A 65 7.68 -9.03 -12.49
C ASN A 65 7.53 -8.90 -10.97
N SER A 66 7.02 -7.75 -10.53
CA SER A 66 6.89 -7.42 -9.11
C SER A 66 5.78 -8.21 -8.40
N ALA A 67 6.13 -8.89 -7.31
CA ALA A 67 5.17 -9.47 -6.37
C ALA A 67 4.31 -8.40 -5.64
N SER A 68 4.72 -7.12 -5.67
CA SER A 68 3.88 -6.02 -5.18
C SER A 68 2.66 -5.81 -6.07
N THR A 69 2.78 -6.02 -7.38
CA THR A 69 1.64 -5.94 -8.30
C THR A 69 0.64 -7.06 -8.03
N VAL A 70 1.14 -8.27 -7.76
CA VAL A 70 0.30 -9.42 -7.38
C VAL A 70 -0.48 -9.11 -6.11
N ARG A 71 0.19 -8.56 -5.07
CA ARG A 71 -0.46 -8.09 -3.85
C ARG A 71 -1.60 -7.12 -4.15
N SER A 72 -1.34 -6.07 -4.93
CA SER A 72 -2.37 -5.07 -5.24
C SER A 72 -3.56 -5.68 -5.99
N ASN A 73 -3.32 -6.58 -6.95
CA ASN A 73 -4.38 -7.27 -7.66
C ASN A 73 -5.22 -8.15 -6.72
N TYR A 74 -4.55 -8.89 -5.81
CA TYR A 74 -5.21 -9.71 -4.79
C TYR A 74 -6.07 -8.89 -3.82
N GLU A 75 -5.54 -7.80 -3.25
CA GLU A 75 -6.27 -6.97 -2.27
C GLU A 75 -7.55 -6.37 -2.89
N ASN A 76 -7.47 -5.94 -4.14
CA ASN A 76 -8.62 -5.42 -4.88
C ASN A 76 -9.63 -6.52 -5.25
N LEU A 77 -9.16 -7.71 -5.66
CA LEU A 77 -10.03 -8.86 -5.91
C LEU A 77 -10.78 -9.27 -4.64
N ARG A 78 -10.08 -9.39 -3.50
CA ARG A 78 -10.68 -9.72 -2.21
C ARG A 78 -11.78 -8.72 -1.82
N SER A 79 -11.49 -7.43 -1.95
CA SER A 79 -12.43 -6.36 -1.61
C SER A 79 -13.67 -6.41 -2.52
N TYR A 80 -13.48 -6.69 -3.81
CA TYR A 80 -14.56 -6.87 -4.77
C TYR A 80 -15.43 -8.09 -4.47
N LEU A 81 -14.84 -9.24 -4.16
CA LEU A 81 -15.59 -10.45 -3.78
C LEU A 81 -16.44 -10.20 -2.54
N ALA A 82 -15.85 -9.59 -1.51
CA ALA A 82 -16.59 -9.24 -0.29
C ALA A 82 -17.75 -8.26 -0.56
N PHE A 83 -17.56 -7.31 -1.49
CA PHE A 83 -18.65 -6.43 -1.93
C PHE A 83 -19.76 -7.21 -2.63
N CYS A 84 -19.42 -8.06 -3.61
CA CYS A 84 -20.38 -8.88 -4.36
C CYS A 84 -21.21 -9.77 -3.44
N ASP A 85 -20.56 -10.39 -2.45
CA ASP A 85 -21.24 -11.20 -1.43
C ASP A 85 -22.21 -10.36 -0.58
N ALA A 86 -21.85 -9.11 -0.24
CA ALA A 86 -22.70 -8.21 0.55
C ALA A 86 -23.93 -7.70 -0.22
N VAL A 87 -23.85 -7.61 -1.56
CA VAL A 87 -24.96 -7.16 -2.41
C VAL A 87 -25.68 -8.31 -3.14
N ASP A 88 -25.31 -9.56 -2.84
CA ASP A 88 -25.86 -10.78 -3.43
C ASP A 88 -25.81 -10.80 -4.97
N VAL A 89 -24.61 -10.57 -5.53
CA VAL A 89 -24.39 -10.59 -6.99
C VAL A 89 -23.21 -11.49 -7.34
N GLU A 90 -23.32 -12.27 -8.41
CA GLU A 90 -22.25 -13.16 -8.86
C GLU A 90 -20.99 -12.38 -9.33
N PRO A 91 -19.82 -12.57 -8.70
CA PRO A 91 -18.65 -11.73 -8.95
C PRO A 91 -17.97 -11.98 -10.31
N PHE A 92 -18.08 -13.17 -10.89
CA PHE A 92 -17.39 -13.52 -12.14
C PHE A 92 -18.27 -13.33 -13.38
N THR A 93 -19.16 -12.34 -13.34
CA THR A 93 -20.11 -12.01 -14.40
C THR A 93 -20.04 -10.53 -14.77
N GLU A 94 -20.53 -10.18 -15.96
CA GLU A 94 -20.60 -8.79 -16.41
C GLU A 94 -21.46 -7.94 -15.46
N SER A 95 -22.58 -8.48 -14.97
CA SER A 95 -23.47 -7.78 -14.04
C SER A 95 -22.80 -7.52 -12.69
N GLY A 96 -22.05 -8.48 -12.16
CA GLY A 96 -21.23 -8.29 -10.95
C GLY A 96 -20.17 -7.21 -11.12
N TYR A 97 -19.44 -7.26 -12.24
CA TYR A 97 -18.44 -6.26 -12.57
C TYR A 97 -19.06 -4.86 -12.67
N LEU A 98 -20.18 -4.72 -13.39
CA LEU A 98 -20.86 -3.44 -13.57
C LEU A 98 -21.51 -2.92 -12.28
N LYS A 99 -21.90 -3.79 -11.34
CA LYS A 99 -22.36 -3.35 -10.02
C LYS A 99 -21.26 -2.70 -9.20
N PHE A 100 -20.00 -3.04 -9.44
CA PHE A 100 -18.87 -2.41 -8.79
C PHE A 100 -18.31 -1.22 -9.58
N ALA A 101 -18.02 -1.43 -10.87
CA ALA A 101 -17.29 -0.49 -11.73
C ALA A 101 -18.16 0.38 -12.63
N GLY A 102 -19.45 0.06 -12.76
CA GLY A 102 -20.36 0.69 -13.71
C GLY A 102 -20.64 2.18 -13.43
N ASN A 103 -21.41 2.79 -14.32
CA ASN A 103 -21.78 4.21 -14.21
C ASN A 103 -22.61 4.54 -12.96
N ASP A 104 -23.30 3.54 -12.40
CA ASP A 104 -24.02 3.60 -11.14
C ASP A 104 -23.49 2.53 -10.15
N GLY A 105 -22.20 2.22 -10.27
CA GLY A 105 -21.53 1.21 -9.46
C GLY A 105 -20.94 1.77 -8.17
N GLU A 106 -20.53 0.85 -7.29
CA GLU A 106 -19.93 1.15 -5.98
C GLU A 106 -18.77 2.14 -6.05
N LEU A 107 -17.88 2.03 -7.03
CA LEU A 107 -16.73 2.95 -7.13
C LEU A 107 -17.17 4.40 -7.32
N ARG A 108 -18.27 4.65 -8.04
CA ARG A 108 -18.81 6.00 -8.23
C ARG A 108 -19.59 6.48 -7.02
N HIS A 109 -20.29 5.58 -6.33
CA HIS A 109 -20.87 5.86 -5.02
C HIS A 109 -19.81 6.35 -4.03
N ARG A 110 -18.68 5.63 -3.90
CA ARG A 110 -17.58 6.02 -3.02
C ARG A 110 -16.91 7.34 -3.43
N ILE A 111 -16.83 7.65 -4.73
CA ILE A 111 -16.37 8.98 -5.16
C ILE A 111 -17.32 10.08 -4.69
N LYS A 112 -18.64 9.86 -4.79
CA LYS A 112 -19.66 10.81 -4.35
C LYS A 112 -19.61 11.05 -2.83
N MET A 113 -19.29 10.01 -2.05
CA MET A 113 -19.15 10.09 -0.60
C MET A 113 -17.83 10.73 -0.15
N PHE A 114 -16.90 11.03 -1.07
CA PHE A 114 -15.60 11.59 -0.71
C PHE A 114 -15.72 13.03 -0.19
N SER A 115 -15.41 13.21 1.09
CA SER A 115 -15.33 14.52 1.73
C SER A 115 -13.88 14.87 2.06
N PRO A 116 -13.26 15.85 1.39
CA PRO A 116 -11.85 16.21 1.62
C PRO A 116 -11.60 16.87 2.97
N SER A 117 -12.64 17.38 3.63
CA SER A 117 -12.53 18.10 4.91
C SER A 117 -12.41 17.18 6.13
N LYS A 118 -12.75 15.89 6.00
CA LYS A 118 -12.67 14.93 7.11
C LYS A 118 -11.42 14.04 6.99
N ARG A 119 -10.66 13.96 8.07
CA ARG A 119 -9.52 13.04 8.27
C ARG A 119 -10.02 11.66 8.71
N LEU A 120 -9.22 10.63 8.48
CA LEU A 120 -9.60 9.23 8.76
C LEU A 120 -9.99 9.00 10.24
N TRP A 121 -9.33 9.66 11.18
CA TRP A 121 -9.60 9.54 12.61
C TRP A 121 -10.89 10.26 13.06
N GLU A 122 -11.52 11.05 12.19
CA GLU A 122 -12.82 11.71 12.45
C GLU A 122 -14.01 10.82 12.08
N TYR A 123 -13.77 9.65 11.48
CA TYR A 123 -14.81 8.68 11.12
C TYR A 123 -15.02 7.67 12.25
N ASN A 124 -16.28 7.38 12.54
CA ASN A 124 -16.66 6.31 13.45
C ASN A 124 -16.57 4.95 12.76
N HIS A 125 -16.54 3.89 13.56
CA HIS A 125 -16.61 2.54 13.02
C HIS A 125 -17.92 2.33 12.27
N GLY A 126 -17.85 1.87 11.02
CA GLY A 126 -19.00 1.66 10.15
C GLY A 126 -19.40 2.87 9.31
N ASP A 127 -18.77 4.04 9.49
CA ASP A 127 -19.01 5.17 8.60
C ASP A 127 -18.51 4.86 7.18
N GLU A 128 -19.27 5.29 6.18
CA GLU A 128 -18.88 5.13 4.78
C GLU A 128 -17.67 6.00 4.44
N LEU A 129 -16.63 5.36 3.87
CA LEU A 129 -15.40 6.02 3.45
C LEU A 129 -15.39 6.25 1.94
N GLY A 130 -15.48 7.54 1.58
CA GLY A 130 -15.31 7.95 0.20
C GLY A 130 -13.86 7.88 -0.28
N ILE A 131 -13.67 7.87 -1.60
CA ILE A 131 -12.36 7.79 -2.25
C ILE A 131 -12.22 8.82 -3.36
N LYS A 132 -10.99 9.22 -3.66
CA LYS A 132 -10.72 10.06 -4.84
C LYS A 132 -10.96 9.29 -6.13
N GLU A 133 -11.32 9.99 -7.20
CA GLU A 133 -11.51 9.38 -8.52
C GLU A 133 -10.23 8.68 -9.03
N VAL A 134 -9.06 9.25 -8.79
CA VAL A 134 -7.77 8.60 -9.13
C VAL A 134 -7.58 7.27 -8.39
N THR A 135 -8.02 7.19 -7.13
CA THR A 135 -7.97 5.95 -6.34
C THR A 135 -8.92 4.91 -6.92
N ALA A 136 -10.14 5.31 -7.30
CA ALA A 136 -11.09 4.43 -7.97
C ALA A 136 -10.52 3.89 -9.30
N ALA A 137 -9.84 4.74 -10.09
CA ALA A 137 -9.17 4.33 -11.33
C ALA A 137 -8.09 3.27 -11.07
N SER A 138 -7.26 3.45 -10.04
CA SER A 138 -6.23 2.46 -9.65
C SER A 138 -6.85 1.14 -9.18
N ILE A 139 -7.87 1.20 -8.31
CA ILE A 139 -8.61 0.01 -7.84
C ILE A 139 -9.16 -0.76 -9.05
N LEU A 140 -9.83 -0.07 -9.98
CA LEU A 140 -10.42 -0.70 -11.14
C LEU A 140 -9.38 -1.31 -12.08
N SER A 141 -8.23 -0.66 -12.26
CA SER A 141 -7.14 -1.21 -13.07
C SER A 141 -6.60 -2.51 -12.49
N SER A 142 -6.34 -2.54 -11.18
CA SER A 142 -5.88 -3.76 -10.49
C SER A 142 -6.95 -4.86 -10.48
N LEU A 143 -8.22 -4.51 -10.30
CA LEU A 143 -9.33 -5.44 -10.33
C LEU A 143 -9.50 -6.09 -11.72
N ARG A 144 -9.46 -5.31 -12.81
CA ARG A 144 -9.56 -5.86 -14.18
C ARG A 144 -8.45 -6.86 -14.45
N ASN A 145 -7.20 -6.52 -14.11
CA ASN A 145 -6.08 -7.46 -14.21
C ASN A 145 -6.33 -8.75 -13.41
N ALA A 146 -6.87 -8.64 -12.19
CA ALA A 146 -7.16 -9.80 -11.36
C ALA A 146 -8.27 -10.68 -11.96
N LEU A 147 -9.33 -10.08 -12.51
CA LEU A 147 -10.43 -10.80 -13.17
C LEU A 147 -9.99 -11.45 -14.49
N ASP A 148 -9.15 -10.76 -15.27
CA ASP A 148 -8.52 -11.33 -16.47
C ASP A 148 -7.65 -12.55 -16.09
N TRP A 149 -6.93 -12.50 -14.96
CA TRP A 149 -6.18 -13.64 -14.43
C TRP A 149 -7.07 -14.78 -13.93
N CYS A 150 -8.29 -14.47 -13.47
CA CYS A 150 -9.32 -15.48 -13.20
C CYS A 150 -9.87 -16.13 -14.48
N GLY A 151 -9.55 -15.58 -15.66
CA GLY A 151 -9.98 -16.07 -16.97
C GLY A 151 -11.34 -15.53 -17.41
N VAL A 152 -11.72 -14.35 -16.90
CA VAL A 152 -12.94 -13.63 -17.25
C VAL A 152 -12.56 -12.40 -18.10
N PRO A 153 -13.29 -12.03 -19.16
CA PRO A 153 -12.91 -10.94 -20.07
C PRO A 153 -13.23 -9.55 -19.47
N ALA A 154 -12.66 -9.21 -18.32
CA ALA A 154 -12.95 -7.95 -17.64
C ALA A 154 -12.42 -6.73 -18.40
N SER A 155 -11.36 -6.91 -19.20
CA SER A 155 -10.87 -5.87 -20.12
C SER A 155 -11.93 -5.45 -21.16
N ASP A 156 -12.74 -6.39 -21.67
CA ASP A 156 -13.78 -6.09 -22.66
C ASP A 156 -14.94 -5.29 -22.02
N TRP A 157 -15.24 -5.58 -20.75
CA TRP A 157 -16.28 -4.89 -19.99
C TRP A 157 -15.94 -3.43 -19.65
N ALA A 158 -14.67 -3.02 -19.79
CA ALA A 158 -14.27 -1.63 -19.60
C ALA A 158 -14.96 -0.67 -20.59
N LEU A 159 -15.42 -1.16 -21.73
CA LEU A 159 -16.14 -0.37 -22.74
C LEU A 159 -17.61 -0.09 -22.35
N LEU A 160 -18.13 -0.77 -21.33
CA LEU A 160 -19.53 -0.70 -20.92
C LEU A 160 -19.83 0.41 -19.91
N HIS A 161 -18.80 1.13 -19.45
CA HIS A 161 -18.96 2.24 -18.52
C HIS A 161 -17.98 3.37 -18.87
N ARG A 162 -18.26 4.57 -18.36
CA ARG A 162 -17.36 5.71 -18.50
C ARG A 162 -16.07 5.43 -17.73
N GLY A 163 -14.94 5.80 -18.30
CA GLY A 163 -13.65 5.78 -17.60
C GLY A 163 -13.62 6.73 -16.38
N PHE A 164 -12.63 6.54 -15.54
CA PHE A 164 -12.31 7.44 -14.43
C PHE A 164 -11.20 8.36 -14.92
N LEU A 165 -11.47 9.67 -15.02
CA LEU A 165 -10.56 10.63 -15.66
C LEU A 165 -9.59 11.27 -14.67
N GLY A 166 -9.83 11.08 -13.37
CA GLY A 166 -8.91 11.38 -12.26
C GLY A 166 -8.10 12.66 -12.44
N GLU A 167 -8.65 13.81 -12.02
CA GLU A 167 -7.85 15.03 -11.97
C GLU A 167 -6.70 14.84 -10.96
N THR A 168 -5.47 14.83 -11.47
CA THR A 168 -4.28 14.87 -10.64
C THR A 168 -4.03 16.33 -10.31
N THR A 169 -4.76 16.86 -9.33
CA THR A 169 -4.36 18.14 -8.74
C THR A 169 -3.11 17.84 -7.90
N PRO A 170 -1.89 18.23 -8.34
CA PRO A 170 -0.74 18.11 -7.46
C PRO A 170 -1.04 18.90 -6.19
N TYR A 171 -0.66 18.35 -5.04
CA TYR A 171 -0.64 19.17 -3.84
C TYR A 171 0.30 20.34 -4.12
N LYS A 172 -0.14 21.57 -3.84
CA LYS A 172 0.80 22.69 -3.79
C LYS A 172 1.89 22.28 -2.81
N GLY A 173 3.15 22.37 -3.25
CA GLY A 173 4.29 22.13 -2.39
C GLY A 173 4.32 23.12 -1.23
N TYR A 174 5.44 23.14 -0.51
CA TYR A 174 5.69 24.20 0.45
C TYR A 174 5.47 25.57 -0.21
N SER A 175 4.78 26.47 0.50
CA SER A 175 4.74 27.88 0.11
C SER A 175 6.14 28.47 0.14
N GLU A 176 6.37 29.59 -0.56
CA GLU A 176 7.67 30.27 -0.55
C GLU A 176 8.17 30.55 0.89
N GLN A 177 7.25 30.89 1.80
CA GLN A 177 7.57 31.10 3.21
C GLN A 177 7.96 29.80 3.93
N GLU A 178 7.29 28.69 3.63
CA GLU A 178 7.64 27.38 4.18
C GLU A 178 8.97 26.86 3.61
N GLU A 179 9.23 27.08 2.32
CA GLU A 179 10.50 26.73 1.68
C GLU A 179 11.65 27.53 2.27
N GLU A 180 11.51 28.86 2.39
CA GLU A 180 12.50 29.73 3.01
C GLU A 180 12.80 29.28 4.45
N LEU A 181 11.75 29.04 5.25
CA LEU A 181 11.89 28.57 6.62
C LEU A 181 12.62 27.21 6.70
N LEU A 182 12.31 26.26 5.80
CA LEU A 182 12.95 24.95 5.76
C LEU A 182 14.43 25.07 5.38
N VAL A 183 14.75 25.88 4.37
CA VAL A 183 16.14 26.10 3.93
C VAL A 183 16.95 26.76 5.04
N THR A 184 16.44 27.84 5.65
CA THR A 184 17.13 28.50 6.77
C THR A 184 17.40 27.54 7.91
N ARG A 185 16.43 26.70 8.30
CA ARG A 185 16.62 25.70 9.37
C ARG A 185 17.64 24.63 9.00
N LEU A 186 17.67 24.19 7.74
CA LEU A 186 18.66 23.23 7.25
C LEU A 186 20.07 23.84 7.20
N GLU A 187 20.18 25.12 6.84
CA GLU A 187 21.43 25.87 6.87
C GLU A 187 21.93 26.04 8.31
N GLU A 188 21.08 26.47 9.24
CA GLU A 188 21.43 26.58 10.67
C GLU A 188 21.92 25.23 11.23
N LEU A 189 21.23 24.14 10.91
CA LEU A 189 21.63 22.78 11.26
C LEU A 189 23.03 22.46 10.72
N PHE A 190 23.25 22.69 9.42
CA PHE A 190 24.52 22.39 8.77
C PHE A 190 25.66 23.21 9.35
N PHE A 191 25.49 24.53 9.50
CA PHE A 191 26.53 25.43 9.98
C PHE A 191 26.79 25.30 11.49
N THR A 192 25.83 24.80 12.27
CA THR A 192 26.04 24.52 13.70
C THR A 192 26.78 23.20 13.93
N LEU A 193 26.43 22.16 13.17
CA LEU A 193 27.01 20.82 13.37
C LEU A 193 28.36 20.65 12.67
N THR A 194 28.52 21.20 11.47
CA THR A 194 29.75 21.01 10.67
C THR A 194 31.02 21.41 11.41
N PRO A 195 31.11 22.60 12.06
CA PRO A 195 32.29 22.97 12.82
C PRO A 195 32.59 22.02 14.00
N GLN A 196 31.55 21.56 14.71
CA GLN A 196 31.71 20.62 15.83
C GLN A 196 32.28 19.28 15.34
N LEU A 197 31.81 18.79 14.20
CA LEU A 197 32.27 17.54 13.58
C LEU A 197 33.70 17.68 13.02
N ILE A 198 34.02 18.79 12.35
CA ILE A 198 35.38 19.06 11.84
C ILE A 198 36.36 19.14 13.00
N ALA A 199 36.05 19.91 14.05
CA ALA A 199 36.91 20.05 15.22
C ALA A 199 37.16 18.71 15.94
N ALA A 200 36.12 17.87 16.08
CA ALA A 200 36.28 16.54 16.64
C ALA A 200 37.23 15.67 15.80
N LYS A 201 37.10 15.73 14.47
CA LYS A 201 37.95 14.99 13.53
C LYS A 201 39.41 15.47 13.54
N GLU A 202 39.64 16.79 13.47
CA GLU A 202 41.00 17.35 13.42
C GLU A 202 41.78 17.10 14.72
N ASN A 203 41.10 17.13 15.87
CA ASN A 203 41.71 16.94 17.17
C ASN A 203 41.71 15.48 17.66
N ASN A 204 41.21 14.52 16.84
CA ASN A 204 41.00 13.12 17.23
C ASN A 204 40.23 12.96 18.56
N ILE A 205 39.25 13.83 18.81
CA ILE A 205 38.43 13.80 20.01
C ILE A 205 37.21 12.90 19.75
N PRO A 206 36.89 11.95 20.64
CA PRO A 206 35.66 11.18 20.51
C PRO A 206 34.43 12.11 20.59
N LEU A 207 33.46 11.90 19.71
CA LEU A 207 32.24 12.70 19.72
C LEU A 207 31.48 12.54 21.05
N PRO A 208 30.90 13.63 21.58
CA PRO A 208 30.04 13.54 22.76
C PRO A 208 28.79 12.71 22.43
N GLU A 209 28.14 12.12 23.44
CA GLU A 209 26.94 11.29 23.25
C GLU A 209 25.81 12.04 22.50
N LYS A 210 25.74 13.36 22.68
CA LYS A 210 24.79 14.24 22.01
C LYS A 210 25.46 15.55 21.59
N LEU A 211 25.16 15.99 20.37
CA LEU A 211 25.57 17.29 19.85
C LEU A 211 24.43 18.30 20.07
N PRO A 212 24.69 19.43 20.74
CA PRO A 212 23.70 20.49 20.90
C PRO A 212 23.52 21.24 19.58
N LEU A 213 22.26 21.50 19.26
CA LEU A 213 21.82 22.36 18.19
C LEU A 213 20.84 23.37 18.78
N ILE A 214 21.04 24.64 18.47
CA ILE A 214 20.07 25.69 18.78
C ILE A 214 19.38 26.03 17.47
N ILE A 215 18.07 25.81 17.40
CA ILE A 215 17.25 26.21 16.26
C ILE A 215 16.51 27.48 16.65
N ASN A 216 16.60 28.51 15.81
CA ASN A 216 15.82 29.72 16.01
C ASN A 216 14.43 29.53 15.37
N LEU A 217 13.39 29.49 16.22
CA LEU A 217 11.99 29.38 15.76
C LEU A 217 11.32 30.76 15.62
N GLY A 218 12.12 31.84 15.58
CA GLY A 218 11.69 33.22 15.48
C GLY A 218 11.26 33.81 16.82
N SER A 219 10.22 33.23 17.44
CA SER A 219 9.68 33.71 18.73
C SER A 219 10.43 33.17 19.95
N HIS A 220 11.17 32.08 19.79
CA HIS A 220 11.94 31.41 20.83
C HIS A 220 13.03 30.54 20.20
N GLU A 221 14.05 30.24 20.98
CA GLU A 221 15.09 29.28 20.61
C GLU A 221 14.75 27.90 21.20
N GLU A 222 14.89 26.86 20.40
CA GLU A 222 14.75 25.48 20.85
C GLU A 222 16.11 24.79 20.81
N MET A 223 16.51 24.20 21.94
CA MET A 223 17.72 23.39 22.02
C MET A 223 17.37 21.92 21.70
N ILE A 224 17.83 21.46 20.54
CA ILE A 224 17.72 20.05 20.13
C ILE A 224 19.05 19.36 20.41
N GLN A 225 18.98 18.14 20.94
CA GLN A 225 20.16 17.31 21.16
C GLN A 225 20.16 16.15 20.18
N ILE A 226 21.13 16.13 19.26
CA ILE A 226 21.25 15.10 18.24
C ILE A 226 22.17 13.99 18.78
N PRO A 227 21.68 12.75 18.94
CA PRO A 227 22.51 11.64 19.37
C PRO A 227 23.58 11.34 18.30
N THR A 228 24.82 11.12 18.75
CA THR A 228 25.94 10.76 17.86
C THR A 228 26.07 9.25 17.65
N SER A 229 25.26 8.46 18.36
CA SER A 229 25.17 7.02 18.12
C SER A 229 24.61 6.74 16.73
N LEU A 230 25.24 5.79 16.03
CA LEU A 230 24.78 5.25 14.75
C LEU A 230 23.75 4.12 14.94
N ASP A 231 23.37 3.83 16.18
CA ASP A 231 22.30 2.87 16.49
C ASP A 231 20.95 3.46 16.08
N GLY A 232 20.28 2.82 15.13
CA GLY A 232 18.94 3.24 14.71
C GLY A 232 17.94 3.13 15.87
N THR A 233 17.24 4.21 16.18
CA THR A 233 16.18 4.25 17.19
C THR A 233 14.83 3.74 16.67
N TRP A 234 14.74 3.34 15.39
CA TRP A 234 13.49 2.84 14.81
C TRP A 234 13.24 1.40 15.26
N GLY A 235 12.06 1.18 15.88
CA GLY A 235 11.65 0.00 16.65
C GLY A 235 11.58 -1.35 15.92
N GLY A 236 12.72 -1.83 15.41
CA GLY A 236 12.96 -3.24 15.13
C GLY A 236 14.23 -3.64 15.86
N THR A 237 14.12 -4.44 16.92
CA THR A 237 15.29 -5.05 17.57
C THR A 237 16.07 -5.83 16.52
N ASN A 238 17.25 -5.35 16.13
CA ASN A 238 18.18 -6.16 15.36
C ASN A 238 19.49 -6.32 16.13
N LYS A 239 19.93 -7.57 16.22
CA LYS A 239 21.17 -7.97 16.88
C LYS A 239 22.32 -7.59 15.94
N ASN A 240 22.94 -6.44 16.23
CA ASN A 240 24.26 -5.94 15.79
C ASN A 240 24.12 -4.49 15.30
N GLY A 241 24.43 -3.57 16.23
CA GLY A 241 24.27 -2.11 16.11
C GLY A 241 25.23 -1.44 15.14
N THR A 242 25.00 -1.63 13.84
CA THR A 242 25.55 -0.73 12.83
C THR A 242 24.60 -0.66 11.64
N ASN A 243 23.82 0.40 11.53
CA ASN A 243 23.03 0.67 10.33
C ASN A 243 23.97 1.24 9.26
N VAL A 244 24.29 0.43 8.24
CA VAL A 244 24.89 0.94 7.01
C VAL A 244 23.76 1.47 6.15
N ASN A 245 23.72 2.79 5.96
CA ASN A 245 22.77 3.42 5.07
C ASN A 245 23.10 2.99 3.62
N THR A 246 22.19 2.25 2.96
CA THR A 246 22.38 1.78 1.58
C THR A 246 22.35 2.89 0.53
N GLY A 247 22.27 4.16 0.95
CA GLY A 247 22.27 5.35 0.10
C GLY A 247 23.55 6.19 0.14
N ALA A 248 24.64 5.71 0.73
CA ALA A 248 25.93 6.38 0.65
C ALA A 248 26.69 5.89 -0.60
N ALA A 249 26.65 6.71 -1.66
CA ALA A 249 27.61 6.70 -2.75
C ALA A 249 28.46 7.97 -2.65
#